data_AF-W4KPQ4-F1
#
_entry.id   AF-W4KPQ4-F1
#
_cell.length_a   1.000
_cell.length_b   1.000
_cell.length_c   1.000
_cell.angle_alpha   90.00
_cell.angle_beta   90.00
_cell.angle_gamma   90.00
#
_symmetry.space_group_name_H-M   'P 1'
#
loop_
_entity.id
_entity.type
_entity.pdbx_description
1 polymer ?
#
loop_
_entity_poly.entity_id
_entity_poly.type
_entity_poly.pdbx_seq_one_letter_code
_entity_poly.pdbx_strand_id
1 'polypeptide(L)'
;MASTSPPLSVEERFGLLFIVEASSLSASAVLVLLSYLVYSASTIRKGAHQRWRIESPLHYYFLNLMLCDLIQSAGGMLSIRWIVEAVSTHCPYCTIWLGLLELISWTYSIQRVTEGPFCTAQGIMKHVGDVGTALSTLTITVYTFIVLAFRWKPYRRPRSYLVAVVIVWIFIILAVAINIGVNGANRFYGNTGSWCWIAAEYHVQRLVLDYVWMWTAAFFSIVLYVPLYFILRGSFVLEGWALRIPEETKTETLPRSRLALKMLLWVSSSEAAHSITRAEQYVL
;
A
#
# COMPACT_ATOMS: atom_id res chain seq x y z
N MET A 1 40.38 -19.78 -3.53
CA MET A 1 40.49 -19.02 -4.78
C MET A 1 39.43 -17.95 -4.75
N ALA A 2 39.80 -16.68 -4.55
CA ALA A 2 38.85 -15.57 -4.64
C ALA A 2 38.49 -15.40 -6.11
N SER A 3 37.30 -15.85 -6.51
CA SER A 3 36.76 -15.54 -7.83
C SER A 3 36.56 -14.03 -7.91
N THR A 4 37.44 -13.33 -8.64
CA THR A 4 37.27 -11.91 -8.96
C THR A 4 36.16 -11.79 -10.00
N SER A 5 34.91 -11.86 -9.55
CA SER A 5 33.73 -11.54 -10.34
C SER A 5 33.72 -10.04 -10.66
N PRO A 6 33.28 -9.64 -11.87
CA PRO A 6 33.29 -8.25 -12.29
C PRO A 6 32.39 -7.37 -11.40
N PRO A 7 32.71 -6.07 -11.26
CA PRO A 7 31.92 -5.10 -10.51
C PRO A 7 30.53 -4.90 -11.14
N LEU A 8 29.58 -4.37 -10.34
CA LEU A 8 28.21 -4.06 -10.78
C LEU A 8 28.20 -3.09 -11.98
N SER A 9 27.27 -3.29 -12.92
CA SER A 9 27.10 -2.40 -14.07
C SER A 9 26.66 -0.99 -13.64
N VAL A 10 26.85 0.01 -14.49
CA VAL A 10 26.49 1.41 -14.19
C VAL A 10 24.99 1.56 -13.91
N GLU A 11 24.15 0.85 -14.67
CA GLU A 11 22.69 0.89 -14.55
C GLU A 11 22.20 0.37 -13.20
N GLU A 12 22.75 -0.77 -12.76
CA GLU A 12 22.44 -1.41 -11.48
C GLU A 12 22.74 -0.51 -10.27
N ARG A 13 23.72 0.39 -10.39
CA ARG A 13 24.12 1.34 -9.34
C ARG A 13 23.16 2.52 -9.24
N PHE A 14 22.77 3.08 -10.38
CA PHE A 14 21.73 4.11 -10.40
C PHE A 14 20.42 3.55 -9.84
N GLY A 15 20.08 2.31 -10.18
CA GLY A 15 18.95 1.60 -9.59
C GLY A 15 19.00 1.55 -8.06
N LEU A 16 20.18 1.25 -7.48
CA LEU A 16 20.36 1.24 -6.03
C LEU A 16 20.17 2.61 -5.37
N LEU A 17 20.74 3.66 -5.96
CA LEU A 17 20.57 5.03 -5.47
C LEU A 17 19.09 5.43 -5.49
N PHE A 18 18.40 5.18 -6.60
CA PHE A 18 16.96 5.46 -6.69
C PHE A 18 16.14 4.68 -5.66
N ILE A 19 16.46 3.40 -5.42
CA ILE A 19 15.77 2.60 -4.41
C ILE A 19 15.96 3.19 -3.01
N VAL A 20 17.18 3.59 -2.64
CA VAL A 20 17.45 4.14 -1.29
C VAL A 20 16.78 5.50 -1.10
N GLU A 21 16.84 6.39 -2.08
CA GLU A 21 16.17 7.69 -2.04
C GLU A 21 14.65 7.52 -1.96
N ALA A 22 14.05 6.71 -2.84
CA ALA A 22 12.62 6.45 -2.85
C ALA A 22 12.14 5.80 -1.53
N SER A 23 12.90 4.85 -0.99
CA SER A 23 12.59 4.20 0.29
C SER A 23 12.64 5.19 1.46
N SER A 24 13.62 6.12 1.44
CA SER A 24 13.79 7.14 2.49
C SER A 24 12.66 8.16 2.47
N LEU A 25 12.26 8.60 1.27
CA LEU A 25 11.11 9.48 1.08
C LEU A 25 9.80 8.80 1.49
N SER A 26 9.57 7.55 1.09
CA SER A 26 8.37 6.79 1.48
C SER A 26 8.29 6.59 3.00
N ALA A 27 9.39 6.11 3.61
CA ALA A 27 9.45 5.93 5.06
C ALA A 27 9.18 7.23 5.81
N SER A 28 9.78 8.35 5.36
CA SER A 28 9.54 9.66 5.96
C SER A 28 8.08 10.09 5.84
N ALA A 29 7.47 9.93 4.66
CA ALA A 29 6.07 10.27 4.44
C ALA A 29 5.13 9.44 5.32
N VAL A 30 5.36 8.12 5.41
CA VAL A 30 4.58 7.21 6.26
C VAL A 30 4.73 7.58 7.73
N LEU A 31 5.95 7.83 8.21
CA LEU A 31 6.19 8.19 9.62
C LEU A 31 5.54 9.53 9.98
N VAL A 32 5.61 10.54 9.11
CA VAL A 32 4.94 11.83 9.30
C VAL A 32 3.42 11.63 9.36
N LEU A 33 2.85 10.85 8.44
CA LEU A 33 1.42 10.57 8.42
C LEU A 33 0.95 9.82 9.68
N LEU A 34 1.66 8.78 10.09
CA LEU A 34 1.33 8.03 11.31
C LEU A 34 1.45 8.90 12.56
N SER A 35 2.50 9.72 12.64
CA SER A 35 2.68 10.68 13.74
C SER A 35 1.55 11.71 13.79
N TYR A 36 1.12 12.22 12.62
CA TYR A 36 -0.01 13.13 12.52
C TYR A 36 -1.33 12.47 12.96
N LEU A 37 -1.58 11.22 12.56
CA LEU A 37 -2.77 10.47 12.99
C LEU A 37 -2.79 10.24 14.50
N VAL A 38 -1.65 9.89 15.10
CA VAL A 38 -1.50 9.72 16.56
C VAL A 38 -1.68 11.06 17.29
N TYR A 39 -1.07 12.13 16.78
CA TYR A 39 -1.21 13.48 17.33
C TYR A 39 -2.67 13.94 17.30
N SER A 40 -3.34 13.82 16.16
CA SER A 40 -4.74 14.19 15.95
C SER A 40 -5.68 13.37 16.85
N ALA A 41 -5.45 12.07 16.98
CA ALA A 41 -6.21 11.20 17.87
C ALA A 41 -6.01 11.55 19.36
N SER A 42 -4.82 12.04 19.73
CA SER A 42 -4.46 12.40 21.11
C SER A 42 -4.97 13.79 21.50
N THR A 43 -4.94 14.76 20.58
CA THR A 43 -5.40 16.14 20.83
C THR A 43 -6.92 16.27 20.84
N ILE A 44 -7.63 15.48 20.03
CA ILE A 44 -9.10 15.59 19.89
C ILE A 44 -9.85 14.88 21.04
N ARG A 45 -9.16 14.11 21.90
CA ARG A 45 -9.75 13.42 23.06
C ARG A 45 -10.12 14.32 24.25
N LYS A 46 -9.82 15.63 24.25
CA LYS A 46 -9.97 16.47 25.45
C LYS A 46 -11.20 17.38 25.54
N GLY A 47 -12.19 17.28 24.64
CA GLY A 47 -13.46 18.03 24.85
C GLY A 47 -14.37 18.30 23.65
N ALA A 48 -14.18 17.66 22.50
CA ALA A 48 -15.02 17.92 21.33
C ALA A 48 -16.32 17.08 21.36
N HIS A 49 -17.47 17.76 21.25
CA HIS A 49 -18.80 17.15 21.11
C HIS A 49 -18.97 16.33 19.80
N GLN A 50 -18.04 16.49 18.85
CA GLN A 50 -17.87 15.63 17.68
C GLN A 50 -16.68 14.69 17.88
N ARG A 51 -16.97 13.52 18.43
CA ARG A 51 -16.02 12.39 18.51
C ARG A 51 -15.68 11.94 17.09
N TRP A 52 -14.40 11.68 16.79
CA TRP A 52 -14.01 10.96 15.57
C TRP A 52 -14.84 9.68 15.47
N ARG A 53 -15.82 9.67 14.55
CA ARG A 53 -16.53 8.45 14.19
C ARG A 53 -15.56 7.60 13.37
N ILE A 54 -14.76 6.79 14.06
CA ILE A 54 -14.05 5.64 13.49
C ILE A 54 -15.11 4.59 13.12
N GLU A 55 -16.02 4.95 12.21
CA GLU A 55 -17.11 4.09 11.79
C GLU A 55 -16.76 3.25 10.57
N SER A 56 -15.71 3.63 9.84
CA SER A 56 -15.22 2.86 8.70
C SER A 56 -14.06 1.94 9.12
N PRO A 57 -14.23 0.60 9.01
CA PRO A 57 -13.14 -0.37 9.14
C PRO A 57 -11.94 -0.12 8.21
N LEU A 58 -12.11 0.74 7.19
CA LEU A 58 -11.10 1.11 6.20
C LEU A 58 -9.81 1.64 6.83
N HIS A 59 -9.90 2.43 7.91
CA HIS A 59 -8.71 2.97 8.56
C HIS A 59 -7.76 1.88 9.07
N TYR A 60 -8.28 0.73 9.52
CA TYR A 60 -7.44 -0.37 9.98
C TYR A 60 -6.69 -1.06 8.83
N TYR A 61 -7.35 -1.24 7.68
CA TYR A 61 -6.69 -1.76 6.49
C TYR A 61 -5.61 -0.80 5.99
N PHE A 62 -5.90 0.51 6.03
CA PHE A 62 -4.92 1.53 5.69
C PHE A 62 -3.71 1.50 6.63
N LEU A 63 -3.91 1.36 7.94
CA LEU A 63 -2.81 1.22 8.89
C LEU A 63 -1.96 -0.04 8.64
N ASN A 64 -2.59 -1.16 8.28
CA ASN A 64 -1.87 -2.37 7.90
C ASN A 64 -1.03 -2.15 6.63
N LEU A 65 -1.59 -1.49 5.61
CA LEU A 65 -0.87 -1.13 4.39
C LEU A 65 0.35 -0.25 4.71
N MET A 66 0.19 0.77 5.56
CA MET A 66 1.30 1.65 5.98
C MET A 66 2.37 0.89 6.76
N LEU A 67 1.99 -0.11 7.55
CA LEU A 67 2.95 -0.97 8.25
C LEU A 67 3.75 -1.84 7.28
N CYS A 68 3.09 -2.44 6.27
CA CYS A 68 3.78 -3.22 5.23
C CYS A 68 4.73 -2.33 4.40
N ASP A 69 4.28 -1.14 4.01
CA ASP A 69 5.11 -0.17 3.28
C ASP A 69 6.34 0.27 4.09
N LEU A 70 6.19 0.44 5.41
CA LEU A 70 7.33 0.77 6.28
C LEU A 70 8.34 -0.38 6.33
N ILE A 71 7.88 -1.64 6.38
CA ILE A 71 8.76 -2.82 6.34
C ILE A 71 9.48 -2.91 4.98
N GLN A 72 8.75 -2.69 3.88
CA GLN A 72 9.28 -2.65 2.52
C GLN A 72 10.35 -1.58 2.36
N SER A 73 10.05 -0.36 2.81
CA SER A 73 10.95 0.79 2.78
C SER A 73 12.20 0.54 3.63
N ALA A 74 12.06 -0.06 4.81
CA ALA A 74 13.20 -0.42 5.64
C ALA A 74 14.10 -1.47 4.94
N GLY A 75 13.53 -2.49 4.29
CA GLY A 75 14.29 -3.44 3.46
C GLY A 75 14.99 -2.78 2.26
N GLY A 76 14.37 -1.76 1.66
CA GLY A 76 14.98 -0.91 0.63
C GLY A 76 16.17 -0.09 1.15
N MET A 77 16.00 0.58 2.30
CA MET A 77 17.04 1.38 2.96
C MET A 77 18.28 0.57 3.34
N LEU A 78 18.15 -0.71 3.70
CA LEU A 78 19.30 -1.57 4.02
C LEU A 78 20.31 -1.68 2.86
N SER A 79 19.91 -1.36 1.63
CA SER A 79 20.82 -1.30 0.48
C SER A 79 21.88 -0.20 0.61
N ILE A 80 21.69 0.79 1.49
CA ILE A 80 22.67 1.86 1.76
C ILE A 80 24.00 1.32 2.27
N ARG A 81 24.00 0.16 2.93
CA ARG A 81 25.22 -0.48 3.42
C ARG A 81 26.19 -0.75 2.28
N TRP A 82 25.69 -1.28 1.17
CA TRP A 82 26.49 -1.64 -0.01
C TRP A 82 27.04 -0.40 -0.72
N ILE A 83 26.28 0.70 -0.68
CA ILE A 83 26.69 2.02 -1.15
C ILE A 83 27.85 2.54 -0.29
N VAL A 84 27.71 2.54 1.04
CA VAL A 84 28.72 3.08 1.98
C VAL A 84 30.01 2.25 1.95
N GLU A 85 29.91 0.91 1.95
CA GLU A 85 31.07 0.02 1.89
C GLU A 85 31.90 0.25 0.60
N ALA A 86 31.24 0.56 -0.52
CA ALA A 86 31.90 0.93 -1.77
C ALA A 86 32.61 2.29 -1.71
N VAL A 87 32.09 3.26 -0.93
CA VAL A 87 32.71 4.58 -0.72
C VAL A 87 33.92 4.47 0.18
N SER A 88 33.80 3.74 1.29
CA SER A 88 34.85 3.66 2.32
C SER A 88 36.14 2.98 1.84
N THR A 89 36.08 2.23 0.73
CA THR A 89 37.25 1.67 0.07
C THR A 89 38.03 2.70 -0.76
N HIS A 90 37.50 3.92 -0.96
CA HIS A 90 38.16 5.03 -1.62
C HIS A 90 38.68 6.09 -0.62
N CYS A 91 39.90 6.57 -0.86
CA CYS A 91 40.76 7.35 0.03
C CYS A 91 40.11 8.63 0.62
N PRO A 92 40.21 8.90 1.94
CA PRO A 92 39.52 10.01 2.62
C PRO A 92 40.05 11.42 2.28
N TYR A 93 40.97 11.57 1.32
CA TYR A 93 41.61 12.85 0.99
C TYR A 93 41.33 13.39 -0.43
N CYS A 94 40.52 12.74 -1.27
CA CYS A 94 40.24 13.22 -2.63
C CYS A 94 38.96 14.07 -2.80
N THR A 95 38.15 14.27 -1.75
CA THR A 95 36.78 14.81 -1.89
C THR A 95 36.66 16.34 -1.88
N ILE A 96 37.74 17.13 -1.96
CA ILE A 96 37.63 18.60 -1.80
C ILE A 96 37.66 19.39 -3.12
N TRP A 97 37.99 18.82 -4.29
CA TRP A 97 37.96 19.60 -5.54
C TRP A 97 37.49 18.79 -6.76
N LEU A 98 36.42 19.28 -7.41
CA LEU A 98 35.89 18.97 -8.77
C LEU A 98 34.55 18.18 -8.84
N GLY A 99 33.46 18.88 -8.53
CA GLY A 99 32.06 18.42 -8.53
C GLY A 99 31.40 18.09 -9.89
N LEU A 100 32.11 17.46 -10.83
CA LEU A 100 31.47 16.87 -12.02
C LEU A 100 32.13 15.56 -12.49
N LEU A 101 33.40 15.31 -12.14
CA LEU A 101 34.11 14.07 -12.48
C LEU A 101 33.96 12.96 -11.42
N GLU A 102 33.51 13.28 -10.20
CA GLU A 102 33.37 12.30 -9.10
C GLU A 102 32.21 11.31 -9.26
N LEU A 103 31.19 11.63 -10.08
CA LEU A 103 30.16 10.66 -10.45
C LEU A 103 30.75 9.46 -11.23
N ILE A 104 31.82 9.68 -12.00
CA ILE A 104 32.41 8.69 -12.91
C ILE A 104 33.34 7.71 -12.17
N SER A 105 33.99 8.14 -11.08
CA SER A 105 34.84 7.26 -10.26
C SER A 105 34.00 6.35 -9.34
N TRP A 106 32.92 6.89 -8.77
CA TRP A 106 31.96 6.13 -7.96
C TRP A 106 31.24 5.02 -8.78
N THR A 107 31.08 5.23 -10.09
CA THR A 107 30.56 4.23 -11.03
C THR A 107 31.49 3.05 -11.31
N TYR A 108 32.71 2.98 -10.75
CA TYR A 108 33.63 1.85 -10.98
C TYR A 108 33.70 0.79 -9.88
N SER A 109 33.48 1.09 -8.58
CA SER A 109 33.85 0.14 -7.49
C SER A 109 32.76 -0.46 -6.57
N ILE A 110 31.45 -0.43 -6.86
CA ILE A 110 30.51 -1.18 -6.00
C ILE A 110 30.81 -2.67 -6.13
N GLN A 111 31.37 -3.21 -5.05
CA GLN A 111 31.63 -4.64 -4.87
C GLN A 111 30.29 -5.36 -4.67
N ARG A 112 30.19 -6.60 -5.14
CA ARG A 112 28.94 -7.38 -5.01
C ARG A 112 28.50 -7.45 -3.54
N VAL A 113 27.18 -7.37 -3.35
CA VAL A 113 26.49 -7.58 -2.08
C VAL A 113 26.99 -8.85 -1.39
N THR A 114 27.35 -8.73 -0.11
CA THR A 114 27.86 -9.86 0.68
C THR A 114 26.72 -10.64 1.30
N GLU A 115 26.77 -11.97 1.17
CA GLU A 115 25.79 -12.87 1.78
C GLU A 115 26.08 -13.04 3.28
N GLY A 116 25.01 -13.16 4.07
CA GLY A 116 25.10 -13.27 5.52
C GLY A 116 23.81 -12.81 6.21
N PRO A 117 23.80 -12.71 7.55
CA PRO A 117 22.60 -12.39 8.32
C PRO A 117 21.93 -11.07 7.91
N PHE A 118 22.73 -10.07 7.53
CA PHE A 118 22.23 -8.78 7.04
C PHE A 118 21.51 -8.91 5.69
N CYS A 119 22.08 -9.69 4.78
CA CYS A 119 21.48 -10.00 3.48
C CYS A 119 20.17 -10.76 3.64
N THR A 120 20.15 -11.76 4.52
CA THR A 120 18.95 -12.53 4.86
C THR A 120 17.87 -11.63 5.46
N ALA A 121 18.21 -10.76 6.41
CA ALA A 121 17.27 -9.81 7.00
C ALA A 121 16.69 -8.85 5.95
N GLN A 122 17.53 -8.30 5.08
CA GLN A 122 17.09 -7.48 3.95
C GLN A 122 16.10 -8.23 3.05
N GLY A 123 16.44 -9.46 2.65
CA GLY A 123 15.60 -10.27 1.78
C GLY A 123 14.24 -10.59 2.41
N ILE A 124 14.21 -10.90 3.71
CA ILE A 124 12.97 -11.12 4.46
C ILE A 124 12.12 -9.85 4.49
N MET A 125 12.70 -8.70 4.83
CA MET A 125 11.96 -7.43 4.93
C MET A 125 11.37 -7.03 3.57
N LYS A 126 12.13 -7.17 2.48
CA LYS A 126 11.61 -6.92 1.12
C LYS A 126 10.45 -7.86 0.79
N HIS A 127 10.64 -9.17 0.98
CA HIS A 127 9.60 -10.18 0.68
C HIS A 127 8.32 -9.98 1.51
N VAL A 128 8.44 -9.74 2.82
CA VAL A 128 7.30 -9.47 3.71
C VAL A 128 6.60 -8.16 3.35
N GLY A 129 7.38 -7.13 3.05
CA GLY A 129 6.88 -5.81 2.66
C GLY A 129 6.12 -5.85 1.33
N ASP A 130 6.75 -6.38 0.27
CA ASP A 130 6.20 -6.44 -1.09
C ASP A 130 4.87 -7.23 -1.10
N VAL A 131 4.87 -8.45 -0.57
CA VAL A 131 3.67 -9.32 -0.51
C VAL A 131 2.61 -8.73 0.41
N GLY A 132 3.01 -8.18 1.56
CA GLY A 132 2.10 -7.54 2.51
C GLY A 132 1.38 -6.33 1.93
N THR A 133 2.11 -5.47 1.21
CA THR A 133 1.56 -4.31 0.52
C THR A 133 0.59 -4.74 -0.59
N ALA A 134 0.94 -5.75 -1.39
CA ALA A 134 0.08 -6.29 -2.44
C ALA A 134 -1.25 -6.85 -1.90
N LEU A 135 -1.19 -7.71 -0.88
CA LEU A 135 -2.38 -8.32 -0.28
C LEU A 135 -3.25 -7.30 0.47
N SER A 136 -2.64 -6.34 1.15
CA SER A 136 -3.35 -5.24 1.81
C SER A 136 -4.08 -4.37 0.79
N THR A 137 -3.42 -4.05 -0.34
CA THR A 137 -4.00 -3.28 -1.44
C THR A 137 -5.19 -4.03 -2.04
N LEU A 138 -5.04 -5.32 -2.36
CA LEU A 138 -6.13 -6.15 -2.87
C LEU A 138 -7.34 -6.15 -1.91
N THR A 139 -7.08 -6.29 -0.60
CA THR A 139 -8.12 -6.26 0.42
C THR A 139 -8.86 -4.93 0.45
N ILE A 140 -8.13 -3.80 0.39
CA ILE A 140 -8.72 -2.45 0.35
C ILE A 140 -9.55 -2.28 -0.92
N THR A 141 -9.04 -2.71 -2.08
CA THR A 141 -9.74 -2.60 -3.36
C THR A 141 -11.05 -3.37 -3.36
N VAL A 142 -11.05 -4.63 -2.92
CA VAL A 142 -12.27 -5.45 -2.84
C VAL A 142 -13.25 -4.84 -1.83
N TYR A 143 -12.76 -4.45 -0.65
CA TYR A 143 -13.60 -3.88 0.40
C TYR A 143 -14.27 -2.57 -0.04
N THR A 144 -13.50 -1.64 -0.60
CA THR A 144 -14.01 -0.35 -1.07
C THR A 144 -14.99 -0.52 -2.22
N PHE A 145 -14.71 -1.40 -3.18
CA PHE A 145 -15.65 -1.73 -4.24
C PHE A 145 -16.98 -2.22 -3.68
N ILE A 146 -16.98 -3.21 -2.77
CA ILE A 146 -18.22 -3.77 -2.20
C ILE A 146 -19.03 -2.69 -1.47
N VAL A 147 -18.36 -1.88 -0.64
CA VAL A 147 -19.02 -0.84 0.17
C VAL A 147 -19.60 0.27 -0.71
N LEU A 148 -18.88 0.70 -1.74
CA LEU A 148 -19.29 1.84 -2.57
C LEU A 148 -20.22 1.44 -3.71
N ALA A 149 -19.92 0.34 -4.41
CA ALA A 149 -20.69 -0.13 -5.56
C ALA A 149 -22.07 -0.66 -5.13
N PHE A 150 -22.13 -1.49 -4.08
CA PHE A 150 -23.39 -2.06 -3.58
C PHE A 150 -24.01 -1.24 -2.45
N ARG A 151 -23.41 -0.11 -2.07
CA ARG A 151 -23.81 0.70 -0.90
C ARG A 151 -23.96 -0.14 0.38
N TRP A 152 -23.18 -1.22 0.47
CA TRP A 152 -23.25 -2.14 1.59
C TRP A 152 -22.72 -1.45 2.85
N LYS A 153 -23.51 -1.48 3.92
CA LYS A 153 -23.12 -0.93 5.23
C LYS A 153 -22.54 -2.06 6.07
N PRO A 154 -21.20 -2.15 6.20
CA PRO A 154 -20.58 -3.19 7.01
C PRO A 154 -21.04 -3.04 8.47
N TYR A 155 -21.25 -4.18 9.13
CA TYR A 155 -21.67 -4.21 10.51
C TYR A 155 -20.64 -3.50 11.40
N ARG A 156 -21.12 -2.70 12.37
CA ARG A 156 -20.31 -1.80 13.20
C ARG A 156 -19.22 -2.49 14.03
N ARG A 157 -19.24 -3.83 14.13
CA ARG A 157 -18.20 -4.59 14.84
C ARG A 157 -17.00 -4.83 13.94
N PRO A 158 -15.79 -4.50 14.38
CA PRO A 158 -14.64 -4.44 13.51
C PRO A 158 -13.97 -5.84 13.44
N ARG A 159 -14.75 -6.91 13.42
CA ARG A 159 -14.22 -8.29 13.39
C ARG A 159 -13.74 -8.70 12.01
N SER A 160 -14.39 -8.22 10.95
CA SER A 160 -14.03 -8.56 9.57
C SER A 160 -12.63 -8.08 9.20
N TYR A 161 -12.23 -6.87 9.63
CA TYR A 161 -10.88 -6.36 9.38
C TYR A 161 -9.82 -7.18 10.11
N LEU A 162 -10.05 -7.52 11.39
CA LEU A 162 -9.11 -8.31 12.18
C LEU A 162 -8.85 -9.66 11.53
N VAL A 163 -9.92 -10.34 11.11
CA VAL A 163 -9.83 -11.64 10.43
C VAL A 163 -9.01 -11.52 9.14
N ALA A 164 -9.30 -10.53 8.30
CA ALA A 164 -8.56 -10.34 7.05
C ALA A 164 -7.07 -10.03 7.28
N VAL A 165 -6.75 -9.14 8.21
CA VAL A 165 -5.35 -8.81 8.56
C VAL A 165 -4.63 -10.03 9.12
N VAL A 166 -5.25 -10.78 10.04
CA VAL A 166 -4.66 -12.00 10.61
C VAL A 166 -4.39 -13.05 9.52
N ILE A 167 -5.31 -13.24 8.57
CA ILE A 167 -5.11 -14.16 7.45
C ILE A 167 -3.90 -13.74 6.60
N VAL A 168 -3.78 -12.44 6.29
CA VAL A 168 -2.64 -11.92 5.51
C VAL A 168 -1.32 -12.17 6.24
N TRP A 169 -1.23 -11.84 7.53
CA TRP A 169 0.00 -12.06 8.30
C TRP A 169 0.34 -13.53 8.47
N ILE A 170 -0.65 -14.40 8.72
CA ILE A 170 -0.44 -15.85 8.79
C ILE A 170 0.11 -16.35 7.46
N PHE A 171 -0.48 -15.94 6.33
CA PHE A 171 -0.02 -16.31 5.01
C PHE A 171 1.44 -15.91 4.77
N ILE A 172 1.80 -14.65 5.06
CA ILE A 172 3.17 -14.13 4.87
C ILE A 172 4.17 -14.86 5.79
N ILE A 173 3.84 -15.02 7.07
CA ILE A 173 4.71 -15.70 8.04
C ILE A 173 4.94 -17.15 7.63
N LEU A 174 3.89 -17.88 7.23
CA LEU A 174 4.01 -19.25 6.75
C LEU A 174 4.83 -19.33 5.46
N ALA A 175 4.59 -18.44 4.50
CA ALA A 175 5.34 -18.39 3.25
C ALA A 175 6.84 -18.21 3.48
N VAL A 176 7.23 -17.31 4.39
CA VAL A 176 8.64 -17.08 4.76
C VAL A 176 9.18 -18.26 5.57
N ALA A 177 8.48 -18.70 6.62
CA ALA A 177 8.96 -19.73 7.54
C ALA A 177 9.15 -21.09 6.85
N ILE A 178 8.22 -21.51 5.99
CA ILE A 178 8.31 -22.78 5.25
C ILE A 178 9.54 -22.75 4.32
N ASN A 179 9.74 -21.67 3.57
CA ASN A 179 10.86 -21.61 2.62
C ASN A 179 12.22 -21.51 3.31
N ILE A 180 12.30 -20.80 4.43
CA ILE A 180 13.50 -20.79 5.28
C ILE A 180 13.75 -22.19 5.86
N GLY A 181 12.71 -22.87 6.37
CA GLY A 181 12.83 -24.18 7.00
C GLY A 181 13.24 -25.29 6.02
N VAL A 182 12.75 -25.22 4.77
CA VAL A 182 13.06 -26.23 3.73
C VAL A 182 14.41 -25.98 3.07
N ASN A 183 14.73 -24.72 2.73
CA ASN A 183 15.90 -24.41 1.90
C ASN A 183 17.10 -23.85 2.68
N GLY A 184 16.88 -23.43 3.93
CA GLY A 184 17.86 -22.71 4.75
C GLY A 184 17.88 -21.20 4.46
N ALA A 185 17.95 -20.38 5.52
CA ALA A 185 17.79 -18.93 5.40
C ALA A 185 18.82 -18.25 4.48
N ASN A 186 20.11 -18.59 4.66
CA ASN A 186 21.22 -17.99 3.92
C ASN A 186 21.30 -18.43 2.45
N ARG A 187 20.62 -19.53 2.10
CA ARG A 187 20.58 -20.03 0.73
C ARG A 187 19.34 -19.50 0.00
N PHE A 188 18.21 -19.47 0.69
CA PHE A 188 16.95 -18.99 0.12
C PHE A 188 16.97 -17.48 -0.14
N TYR A 189 17.51 -16.68 0.78
CA TYR A 189 17.72 -15.26 0.59
C TYR A 189 19.19 -15.01 0.27
N GLY A 190 19.46 -14.58 -0.96
CA GLY A 190 20.82 -14.46 -1.49
C GLY A 190 21.00 -13.21 -2.34
N ASN A 191 22.23 -13.03 -2.82
CA ASN A 191 22.57 -11.88 -3.65
C ASN A 191 21.90 -11.99 -5.04
N THR A 192 21.15 -10.95 -5.43
CA THR A 192 20.46 -10.88 -6.73
C THR A 192 21.10 -9.91 -7.73
N GLY A 193 22.34 -9.50 -7.45
CA GLY A 193 23.09 -8.46 -8.16
C GLY A 193 23.33 -7.29 -7.21
N SER A 194 22.32 -6.43 -7.11
CA SER A 194 22.40 -5.14 -6.40
C SER A 194 21.88 -5.18 -4.96
N TRP A 195 20.99 -6.11 -4.61
CA TRP A 195 20.41 -6.25 -3.28
C TRP A 195 20.16 -7.72 -2.95
N CYS A 196 19.83 -7.98 -1.68
CA CYS A 196 19.40 -9.28 -1.23
C CYS A 196 17.90 -9.46 -1.36
N TRP A 197 17.51 -10.60 -1.92
CA TRP A 197 16.13 -11.02 -2.08
C TRP A 197 16.09 -12.55 -2.24
N ILE A 198 14.96 -13.14 -2.62
CA ILE A 198 14.85 -14.58 -2.90
C ILE A 198 15.90 -14.91 -3.96
N ALA A 199 16.76 -15.90 -3.74
CA ALA A 199 17.92 -16.17 -4.60
C ALA A 199 17.51 -16.57 -6.02
N ALA A 200 18.39 -16.31 -7.00
CA ALA A 200 18.09 -16.53 -8.41
C ALA A 200 17.85 -17.99 -8.75
N GLU A 201 18.44 -18.91 -8.00
CA GLU A 201 18.21 -20.35 -8.16
C GLU A 201 16.74 -20.77 -7.92
N TYR A 202 15.95 -19.99 -7.18
CA TYR A 202 14.56 -20.29 -6.84
C TYR A 202 13.55 -19.53 -7.73
N HIS A 203 13.64 -19.70 -9.04
CA HIS A 203 12.77 -19.01 -10.01
C HIS A 203 11.27 -19.24 -9.76
N VAL A 204 10.86 -20.48 -9.46
CA VAL A 204 9.46 -20.83 -9.22
C VAL A 204 8.94 -20.14 -7.96
N GLN A 205 9.73 -20.15 -6.89
CA GLN A 205 9.38 -19.53 -5.62
C GLN A 205 9.29 -18.01 -5.76
N ARG A 206 10.20 -17.37 -6.52
CA ARG A 206 10.10 -15.93 -6.85
C ARG A 206 8.78 -15.59 -7.52
N LEU A 207 8.40 -16.37 -8.53
CA LEU A 207 7.15 -16.16 -9.26
C LEU A 207 5.93 -16.33 -8.34
N VAL A 208 5.86 -17.44 -7.62
CA VAL A 208 4.67 -17.81 -6.85
C VAL A 208 4.52 -17.00 -5.56
N LEU A 209 5.62 -16.75 -4.85
CA LEU A 209 5.56 -16.13 -3.52
C LEU A 209 5.52 -14.62 -3.58
N ASP A 210 6.01 -14.00 -4.65
CA ASP A 210 6.08 -12.55 -4.77
C ASP A 210 5.33 -12.02 -5.99
N TYR A 211 5.82 -12.34 -7.20
CA TYR A 211 5.29 -11.74 -8.43
C TYR A 211 3.80 -11.99 -8.65
N VAL A 212 3.31 -13.21 -8.44
CA VAL A 212 1.88 -13.57 -8.63
C VAL A 212 0.97 -12.65 -7.79
N TRP A 213 1.36 -12.31 -6.57
CA TRP A 213 0.54 -11.47 -5.69
C TRP A 213 0.54 -10.00 -6.12
N MET A 214 1.69 -9.47 -6.53
CA MET A 214 1.78 -8.13 -7.08
C MET A 214 0.95 -7.97 -8.36
N TRP A 215 1.07 -8.92 -9.29
CA TRP A 215 0.28 -8.92 -10.53
C TRP A 215 -1.21 -9.09 -10.26
N THR A 216 -1.59 -9.95 -9.31
CA THR A 216 -2.98 -10.12 -8.88
C THR A 216 -3.53 -8.82 -8.31
N ALA A 217 -2.80 -8.16 -7.40
CA ALA A 217 -3.22 -6.88 -6.82
C ALA A 217 -3.38 -5.79 -7.89
N ALA A 218 -2.45 -5.69 -8.84
CA ALA A 218 -2.52 -4.75 -9.95
C ALA A 218 -3.72 -5.01 -10.87
N PHE A 219 -3.93 -6.27 -11.28
CA PHE A 219 -5.04 -6.68 -12.13
C PHE A 219 -6.39 -6.36 -11.50
N PHE A 220 -6.62 -6.79 -10.26
CA PHE A 220 -7.89 -6.54 -9.57
C PHE A 220 -8.10 -5.06 -9.25
N SER A 221 -7.03 -4.29 -9.02
CA SER A 221 -7.14 -2.84 -8.88
C SER A 221 -7.71 -2.20 -10.14
N ILE A 222 -7.23 -2.58 -11.32
CA ILE A 222 -7.77 -2.08 -12.59
C ILE A 222 -9.22 -2.54 -12.78
N VAL A 223 -9.49 -3.83 -12.62
CA VAL A 223 -10.81 -4.44 -12.84
C VAL A 223 -11.89 -3.87 -11.91
N LEU A 224 -11.55 -3.51 -10.67
CA LEU A 224 -12.54 -3.04 -9.69
C LEU A 224 -12.61 -1.51 -9.61
N TYR A 225 -11.49 -0.79 -9.69
CA TYR A 225 -11.52 0.68 -9.60
C TYR A 225 -12.01 1.36 -10.87
N VAL A 226 -11.79 0.79 -12.05
CA VAL A 226 -12.32 1.37 -13.31
C VAL A 226 -13.85 1.40 -13.31
N PRO A 227 -14.59 0.31 -13.04
CA PRO A 227 -16.05 0.36 -12.92
C PRO A 227 -16.52 1.24 -11.75
N LEU A 228 -15.81 1.21 -10.61
CA LEU A 228 -16.13 2.06 -9.46
C LEU A 228 -16.15 3.54 -9.83
N TYR A 229 -15.18 4.00 -10.64
CA TYR A 229 -15.14 5.37 -11.13
C TYR A 229 -16.43 5.75 -11.89
N PHE A 230 -16.92 4.88 -12.78
CA PHE A 230 -18.14 5.15 -13.55
C PHE A 230 -19.41 5.10 -12.68
N ILE A 231 -19.44 4.23 -11.66
CA ILE A 231 -20.54 4.19 -10.67
C ILE A 231 -20.57 5.48 -9.86
N LEU A 232 -19.41 5.97 -9.41
CA LEU A 232 -19.32 7.23 -8.65
C LEU A 232 -19.66 8.47 -9.49
N ARG A 233 -19.39 8.43 -10.81
CA ARG A 233 -19.84 9.47 -11.75
C ARG A 233 -21.36 9.46 -12.00
N GLY A 234 -22.07 8.46 -11.50
CA GLY A 234 -23.50 8.30 -11.74
C GLY A 234 -23.83 7.85 -13.17
N SER A 235 -22.84 7.36 -13.93
CA SER A 235 -23.06 6.83 -15.28
C SER A 235 -23.68 5.43 -15.26
N PHE A 236 -23.51 4.69 -14.16
CA PHE A 236 -24.13 3.38 -13.93
C PHE A 236 -24.60 3.27 -12.48
N VAL A 237 -25.80 2.74 -12.26
CA VAL A 237 -26.34 2.40 -10.95
C VAL A 237 -26.44 0.88 -10.87
N LEU A 238 -25.75 0.27 -9.91
CA LEU A 238 -25.87 -1.16 -9.62
C LEU A 238 -27.02 -1.39 -8.62
N GLU A 239 -28.08 -2.05 -9.06
CA GLU A 239 -29.11 -2.60 -8.17
C GLU A 239 -28.86 -4.10 -8.00
N GLY A 240 -28.22 -4.49 -6.91
CA GLY A 240 -27.75 -5.87 -6.73
C GLY A 240 -26.67 -6.20 -7.76
N TRP A 241 -26.89 -7.20 -8.62
CA TRP A 241 -25.97 -7.59 -9.71
C TRP A 241 -26.32 -6.98 -11.07
N ALA A 242 -27.43 -6.23 -11.19
CA ALA A 242 -27.90 -5.69 -12.45
C ALA A 242 -27.34 -4.28 -12.70
N LEU A 243 -26.73 -4.07 -13.87
CA LEU A 243 -26.27 -2.77 -14.35
C LEU A 243 -27.45 -1.99 -14.93
N ARG A 244 -27.89 -0.91 -14.25
CA ARG A 244 -28.84 0.06 -14.81
C ARG A 244 -28.09 1.30 -15.25
N ILE A 245 -28.25 1.70 -16.51
CA ILE A 245 -27.86 3.02 -16.98
C ILE A 245 -28.97 3.96 -16.51
N PRO A 246 -28.70 4.97 -15.66
CA PRO A 246 -29.72 5.95 -15.32
C PRO A 246 -30.14 6.67 -16.59
N GLU A 247 -31.40 6.48 -16.97
CA GLU A 247 -32.01 7.17 -18.10
C GLU A 247 -31.97 8.67 -17.81
N GLU A 248 -31.34 9.42 -18.70
CA GLU A 248 -31.28 10.87 -18.61
C GLU A 248 -32.72 11.38 -18.58
N THR A 249 -33.19 11.74 -17.40
CA THR A 249 -34.55 12.27 -17.26
C THR A 249 -34.54 13.55 -18.07
N LYS A 250 -35.20 13.56 -19.25
CA LYS A 250 -35.39 14.79 -20.02
C LYS A 250 -35.89 15.84 -19.04
N THR A 251 -35.02 16.79 -18.70
CA THR A 251 -35.38 17.89 -17.84
C THR A 251 -36.40 18.68 -18.63
N GLU A 252 -37.69 18.40 -18.43
CA GLU A 252 -38.74 19.35 -18.80
C GLU A 252 -38.29 20.67 -18.18
N THR A 253 -38.03 21.67 -19.02
CA THR A 253 -37.71 23.03 -18.60
C THR A 253 -38.93 23.60 -17.90
N LEU A 254 -39.13 23.21 -16.64
CA LEU A 254 -40.21 23.69 -15.81
C LEU A 254 -39.94 25.18 -15.51
N PRO A 255 -40.92 26.07 -15.72
CA PRO A 255 -40.77 27.49 -15.41
C PRO A 255 -40.34 27.66 -13.94
N ARG A 256 -39.47 28.65 -13.68
CA ARG A 256 -38.80 28.87 -12.37
C ARG A 256 -39.73 28.80 -11.15
N SER A 257 -40.99 29.23 -11.29
CA SER A 257 -42.01 29.16 -10.23
C SER A 257 -42.34 27.72 -9.81
N ARG A 258 -42.38 26.79 -10.76
CA ARG A 258 -42.64 25.37 -10.48
C ARG A 258 -41.41 24.64 -9.97
N LEU A 259 -40.20 25.09 -10.31
CA LEU A 259 -38.96 24.51 -9.80
C LEU A 259 -38.80 24.76 -8.29
N ALA A 260 -39.06 26.00 -7.85
CA ALA A 260 -39.03 26.37 -6.44
C ALA A 260 -40.07 25.58 -5.63
N LEU A 261 -41.29 25.42 -6.16
CA LEU A 261 -42.34 24.64 -5.52
C LEU A 261 -41.95 23.15 -5.43
N LYS A 262 -41.37 22.56 -6.48
CA LYS A 262 -40.94 21.16 -6.48
C LYS A 262 -39.78 20.93 -5.51
N MET A 263 -38.87 21.90 -5.35
CA MET A 263 -37.80 21.86 -4.35
C MET A 263 -38.35 21.98 -2.92
N LEU A 264 -39.32 22.87 -2.68
CA LEU A 264 -39.98 23.02 -1.36
C LEU A 264 -40.76 21.76 -0.97
N LEU A 265 -41.49 21.18 -1.92
CA LEU A 265 -42.21 19.93 -1.71
C LEU A 265 -41.25 18.75 -1.46
N TRP A 266 -40.11 18.71 -2.14
CA TRP A 266 -39.08 17.70 -1.89
C TRP A 266 -38.49 17.81 -0.48
N VAL A 267 -38.11 19.03 -0.06
CA VAL A 267 -37.64 19.31 1.30
C VAL A 267 -38.69 18.92 2.34
N SER A 268 -39.95 19.31 2.15
CA SER A 268 -41.05 18.94 3.05
C SER A 268 -41.27 17.43 3.14
N SER A 269 -41.17 16.70 2.03
CA SER A 269 -41.28 15.22 2.06
C SER A 269 -40.10 14.58 2.79
N SER A 270 -38.89 15.14 2.67
CA SER A 270 -37.70 14.65 3.34
C SER A 270 -37.77 14.88 4.86
N GLU A 271 -38.31 16.02 5.28
CA GLU A 271 -38.55 16.35 6.68
C GLU A 271 -39.64 15.46 7.29
N ALA A 272 -40.71 15.17 6.54
CA ALA A 272 -41.77 14.24 6.95
C ALA A 272 -41.24 12.79 7.11
N ALA A 273 -40.35 12.33 6.21
CA ALA A 273 -39.73 11.01 6.34
C ALA A 273 -38.77 10.93 7.55
N HIS A 274 -38.08 12.03 7.89
CA HIS A 274 -37.18 12.12 9.04
C HIS A 274 -37.91 12.28 10.39
N SER A 275 -39.14 12.81 10.39
CA SER A 275 -39.97 12.92 11.61
C SER A 275 -40.67 11.60 11.95
N ILE A 276 -41.15 10.86 10.94
CA ILE A 276 -41.78 9.54 11.13
C ILE A 276 -40.78 8.52 11.68
N THR A 277 -39.56 8.47 11.13
CA THR A 277 -38.49 7.59 11.64
C THR A 277 -38.03 7.93 13.05
N ARG A 278 -38.14 9.20 13.48
CA ARG A 278 -37.82 9.61 14.85
C ARG A 278 -38.94 9.26 15.83
N ALA A 279 -40.20 9.27 15.39
CA ALA A 279 -41.35 8.91 16.21
C ALA A 279 -41.43 7.40 16.50
N GLU A 280 -41.05 6.54 15.55
CA GLU A 280 -40.97 5.08 15.76
C GLU A 280 -39.92 4.68 16.80
N GLN A 281 -38.91 5.52 17.04
CA GLN A 281 -37.80 5.23 17.96
C GLN A 281 -38.15 5.48 19.44
N TYR A 282 -39.32 6.05 19.75
CA TYR A 282 -39.82 6.26 21.11
C TYR A 282 -40.97 5.31 21.53
N VAL A 283 -41.38 4.39 20.64
CA VAL A 283 -42.51 3.47 20.86
C VAL A 283 -42.04 2.00 21.06
N LEU A 284 -40.72 1.75 21.08
CA LEU A 284 -40.11 0.45 21.44
C LEU A 284 -39.15 0.62 22.61
#